data_AF-A0A9D7DGX1-F1
#
_entry.id   AF-A0A9D7DGX1-F1
#
_cell.length_a   1.000
_cell.length_b   1.000
_cell.length_c   1.000
_cell.angle_alpha   90.00
_cell.angle_beta   90.00
_cell.angle_gamma   90.00
#
_symmetry.space_group_name_H-M   'P 1'
#
loop_
_entity.id
_entity.type
_entity.pdbx_description
1 polymer ?
#
loop_
_entity_poly.entity_id
_entity_poly.type
_entity_poly.pdbx_seq_one_letter_code
_entity_poly.pdbx_strand_id
1 'polypeptide(L)'
;MKADFGWWKEVPPASGPTQKESTTVGANMGWSVAGGGDVNGDGYSDIIGGAPSASPTLASEGGFYVFNGNQARSRDRRTRQYLPDLVSPLSTNSNDFANVLFFGIGHLTRSHIQRSRARLRWEVVFEGQPFSGADHQQCVVSGHRPAWTDHGVGGVEIEELVSKVPSHLRYKWRVRESTP
;
A
#
# COMPACT_ATOMS: atom_id res chain seq x y z
N MET A 1 -2.38 24.72 40.92
CA MET A 1 -1.29 25.15 40.04
C MET A 1 -0.43 23.94 39.74
N LYS A 2 -0.50 23.39 38.52
CA LYS A 2 0.38 22.31 38.06
C LYS A 2 1.28 22.91 36.99
N ALA A 3 2.59 22.75 37.16
CA ALA A 3 3.59 23.19 36.21
C ALA A 3 3.73 22.12 35.12
N ASP A 4 3.39 22.48 33.89
CA ASP A 4 3.58 21.61 32.73
C ASP A 4 5.03 21.77 32.25
N PHE A 5 5.86 20.77 32.59
CA PHE A 5 7.19 20.61 32.02
C PHE A 5 7.04 20.06 30.59
N GLY A 6 7.14 20.96 29.62
CA GLY A 6 6.96 20.67 28.22
C GLY A 6 8.15 19.92 27.63
N TRP A 7 7.93 18.67 27.21
CA TRP A 7 8.76 18.01 26.19
C TRP A 7 7.99 17.16 25.18
N TRP A 8 6.66 17.05 25.23
CA TRP A 8 5.87 16.48 24.13
C TRP A 8 4.47 17.09 24.10
N LYS A 9 4.05 17.63 22.95
CA LYS A 9 2.64 17.82 22.61
C LYS A 9 2.32 16.87 21.49
N GLU A 10 1.32 16.01 21.69
CA GLU A 10 0.64 15.37 20.56
C GLU A 10 0.17 16.49 19.63
N VAL A 11 0.67 16.53 18.40
CA VAL A 11 0.19 17.46 17.38
C VAL A 11 -1.12 16.88 16.85
N PRO A 12 -2.27 17.54 17.02
CA PRO A 12 -3.52 17.10 16.43
C PRO A 12 -3.36 17.03 14.90
N PRO A 13 -4.04 16.11 14.20
CA PRO A 13 -3.97 16.02 12.74
C PRO A 13 -4.29 17.39 12.13
N ALA A 14 -3.27 18.00 11.52
CA ALA A 14 -3.23 19.44 11.28
C ALA A 14 -4.13 19.82 10.11
N SER A 15 -5.30 20.42 10.32
CA SER A 15 -6.27 20.78 9.26
C SER A 15 -5.86 21.91 8.28
N GLY A 16 -4.56 22.06 7.98
CA GLY A 16 -4.00 23.01 7.00
C GLY A 16 -2.90 22.37 6.15
N PRO A 17 -2.34 23.09 5.16
CA PRO A 17 -1.24 22.58 4.35
C PRO A 17 -0.04 22.22 5.25
N THR A 18 0.44 20.99 5.14
CA THR A 18 1.61 20.52 5.88
C THR A 18 2.85 21.26 5.38
N GLN A 19 3.36 22.19 6.17
CA GLN A 19 4.65 22.83 5.93
C GLN A 19 5.75 21.99 6.58
N LYS A 20 6.73 21.55 5.78
CA LYS A 20 7.91 20.83 6.24
C LYS A 20 9.13 21.57 5.71
N GLU A 21 10.06 21.88 6.61
CA GLU A 21 11.27 22.60 6.28
C GLU A 21 12.49 21.75 6.61
N SER A 22 13.59 21.98 5.89
CA SER A 22 14.87 21.35 6.22
C SER A 22 15.46 22.04 7.45
N THR A 23 16.07 21.25 8.33
CA THR A 23 16.79 21.77 9.50
C THR A 23 18.21 22.25 9.17
N THR A 24 18.67 22.06 7.92
CA THR A 24 19.98 22.52 7.46
C THR A 24 19.86 23.87 6.75
N VAL A 25 20.65 24.86 7.18
CA VAL A 25 20.73 26.16 6.49
C VAL A 25 21.31 25.96 5.09
N GLY A 26 20.63 26.50 4.08
CA GLY A 26 21.07 26.37 2.68
C GLY A 26 20.87 24.98 2.08
N ALA A 27 20.00 24.14 2.65
CA ALA A 27 19.73 22.80 2.14
C ALA A 27 19.19 22.74 0.70
N ASN A 28 18.70 23.87 0.18
CA ASN A 28 18.03 23.98 -1.12
C ASN A 28 16.83 23.02 -1.20
N MET A 29 16.04 22.93 -0.13
CA MET A 29 14.83 22.11 -0.11
C MET A 29 13.83 22.61 -1.16
N GLY A 30 13.31 21.69 -1.97
CA GLY A 30 12.44 22.03 -3.10
C GLY A 30 13.21 22.35 -4.39
N TRP A 31 14.53 22.14 -4.43
CA TRP A 31 15.35 22.28 -5.65
C TRP A 31 14.82 21.40 -6.80
N SER A 32 14.27 20.24 -6.47
CA SER A 32 13.55 19.38 -7.41
C SER A 32 12.29 18.82 -6.73
N VAL A 33 11.23 18.62 -7.52
CA VAL A 33 9.97 18.03 -7.06
C VAL A 33 9.54 16.96 -8.05
N ALA A 34 9.16 15.80 -7.54
CA ALA A 34 8.61 14.70 -8.33
C ALA A 34 7.34 14.15 -7.68
N GLY A 35 6.40 13.69 -8.52
CA GLY A 35 5.29 12.86 -8.05
C GLY A 35 5.83 11.49 -7.64
N GLY A 36 5.76 11.15 -6.35
CA GLY A 36 6.26 9.88 -5.81
C GLY A 36 5.31 8.70 -6.02
N GLY A 37 4.06 8.98 -6.41
CA GLY A 37 2.99 8.01 -6.26
C GLY A 37 2.63 7.81 -4.79
N ASP A 38 1.86 6.78 -4.48
CA ASP A 38 1.47 6.42 -3.11
C ASP A 38 2.60 5.58 -2.48
N VAL A 39 3.58 6.22 -1.85
CA VAL A 39 4.81 5.58 -1.36
C VAL A 39 4.61 4.92 0.00
N ASN A 40 3.67 5.41 0.80
CA ASN A 40 3.33 4.84 2.10
C ASN A 40 2.16 3.85 2.02
N GLY A 41 1.49 3.74 0.87
CA GLY A 41 0.35 2.88 0.67
C GLY A 41 -0.87 3.34 1.44
N ASP A 42 -1.20 4.62 1.53
CA ASP A 42 -2.42 5.09 2.21
C ASP A 42 -3.58 5.39 1.25
N GLY A 43 -3.39 5.19 -0.05
CA GLY A 43 -4.42 5.45 -1.03
C GLY A 43 -4.32 6.79 -1.73
N TYR A 44 -3.45 7.68 -1.28
CA TYR A 44 -3.24 9.03 -1.80
C TYR A 44 -1.86 9.14 -2.45
N SER A 45 -1.73 9.98 -3.47
CA SER A 45 -0.43 10.22 -4.10
C SER A 45 0.41 11.16 -3.23
N ASP A 46 1.65 10.79 -3.01
CA ASP A 46 2.65 11.54 -2.26
C ASP A 46 3.57 12.34 -3.19
N ILE A 47 4.25 13.33 -2.61
CA ILE A 47 5.21 14.20 -3.31
C ILE A 47 6.59 14.03 -2.67
N ILE A 48 7.63 14.00 -3.51
CA ILE A 48 9.03 13.94 -3.07
C ILE A 48 9.72 15.25 -3.46
N GLY A 49 10.33 15.92 -2.48
CA GLY A 49 11.12 17.13 -2.67
C GLY A 49 12.61 16.89 -2.40
N GLY A 50 13.47 17.25 -3.34
CA GLY A 50 14.92 17.15 -3.22
C GLY A 50 15.53 18.33 -2.44
N ALA A 51 16.61 18.07 -1.73
CA ALA A 51 17.42 19.03 -0.99
C ALA A 51 18.92 18.68 -1.18
N PRO A 52 19.51 19.03 -2.34
CA PRO A 52 20.84 18.56 -2.73
C PRO A 52 21.97 19.05 -1.82
N SER A 53 21.74 20.13 -1.07
CA SER A 53 22.71 20.70 -0.13
C SER A 53 22.36 20.38 1.33
N ALA A 54 21.38 19.52 1.57
CA ALA A 54 21.13 19.01 2.91
C ALA A 54 22.39 18.29 3.42
N SER A 55 22.74 18.51 4.68
CA SER A 55 23.90 17.88 5.32
C SER A 55 23.48 17.25 6.66
N PRO A 56 22.57 16.25 6.67
CA PRO A 56 22.12 15.63 7.92
C PRO A 56 23.25 14.94 8.69
N THR A 57 24.23 14.34 8.01
CA THR A 57 25.32 13.54 8.60
C THR A 57 26.68 13.94 8.04
N LEU A 58 26.82 14.02 6.72
CA LEU A 58 28.04 14.45 6.02
C LEU A 58 27.80 15.76 5.25
N ALA A 59 28.87 16.53 5.06
CA ALA A 59 28.81 17.78 4.31
C ALA A 59 28.38 17.52 2.85
N SER A 60 27.30 18.18 2.42
CA SER A 60 26.75 18.12 1.06
C SER A 60 26.35 16.71 0.59
N GLU A 61 25.96 15.81 1.50
CA GLU A 61 25.45 14.48 1.11
C GLU A 61 24.12 14.54 0.35
N GLY A 62 23.39 15.64 0.53
CA GLY A 62 22.07 15.83 -0.04
C GLY A 62 21.02 14.98 0.66
N GLY A 63 19.76 15.29 0.38
CA GLY A 63 18.63 14.58 0.98
C GLY A 63 17.37 14.73 0.17
N PHE A 64 16.35 14.00 0.57
CA PHE A 64 15.01 14.14 0.03
C PHE A 64 13.98 14.08 1.16
N TYR A 65 12.84 14.69 0.93
CA TYR A 65 11.72 14.73 1.87
C TYR A 65 10.48 14.19 1.18
N VAL A 66 9.79 13.26 1.86
CA VAL A 66 8.48 12.77 1.45
C VAL A 66 7.40 13.61 2.13
N PHE A 67 6.42 14.03 1.34
CA PHE A 67 5.20 14.71 1.74
C PHE A 67 4.02 13.81 1.43
N ASN A 68 3.36 13.32 2.47
CA ASN A 68 2.23 12.42 2.30
C ASN A 68 1.02 13.18 1.74
N GLY A 69 0.26 12.54 0.85
CA GLY A 69 -0.92 13.11 0.20
C GLY A 69 -2.11 13.34 1.14
N ASN A 70 -2.02 12.92 2.39
CA ASN A 70 -3.04 13.10 3.42
C ASN A 70 -2.42 13.26 4.83
N GLN A 71 -3.29 13.35 5.84
CA GLN A 71 -2.92 13.42 7.26
C GLN A 71 -3.12 12.07 7.98
N ALA A 72 -2.69 10.97 7.35
CA ALA A 72 -2.80 9.58 7.81
C ALA A 72 -4.16 8.87 7.64
N ARG A 73 -5.14 9.49 6.97
CA ARG A 73 -6.40 8.80 6.66
C ARG A 73 -6.24 7.97 5.40
N SER A 74 -6.00 6.68 5.56
CA SER A 74 -6.02 5.78 4.42
C SER A 74 -7.41 5.79 3.78
N ARG A 75 -7.50 5.89 2.45
CA ARG A 75 -8.73 5.49 1.76
C ARG A 75 -8.82 3.98 1.89
N ASP A 76 -9.98 3.47 2.29
CA ASP A 76 -10.30 2.05 2.22
C ASP A 76 -10.25 1.62 0.75
N ARG A 77 -9.07 1.19 0.31
CA ARG A 77 -8.92 0.58 -0.99
C ARG A 77 -9.56 -0.80 -0.89
N ARG A 78 -10.56 -1.03 -1.73
CA ARG A 78 -11.22 -2.34 -1.78
C ARG A 78 -10.25 -3.46 -2.07
N THR A 79 -9.14 -3.20 -2.77
CA THR A 79 -8.12 -4.21 -3.00
C THR A 79 -6.71 -3.65 -2.90
N ARG A 80 -5.80 -4.43 -2.32
CA ARG A 80 -4.41 -4.06 -2.11
C ARG A 80 -3.47 -5.25 -2.31
N GLN A 81 -2.25 -4.95 -2.76
CA GLN A 81 -1.12 -5.88 -2.78
C GLN A 81 -0.23 -5.62 -1.56
N TYR A 82 0.28 -6.67 -0.93
CA TYR A 82 1.13 -6.64 0.26
C TYR A 82 2.43 -7.41 0.02
N LEU A 83 3.42 -7.15 0.88
CA LEU A 83 4.50 -8.10 1.11
C LEU A 83 3.96 -9.42 1.70
N PRO A 84 4.78 -10.48 1.75
CA PRO A 84 4.36 -11.76 2.34
C PRO A 84 4.00 -11.71 3.84
N ASP A 85 4.21 -10.56 4.50
CA ASP A 85 3.79 -10.33 5.88
C ASP A 85 2.30 -9.97 6.01
N LEU A 86 1.60 -9.71 4.89
CA LEU A 86 0.21 -9.23 4.83
C LEU A 86 -0.05 -7.90 5.56
N VAL A 87 1.01 -7.19 5.93
CA VAL A 87 0.90 -5.92 6.68
C VAL A 87 1.51 -4.79 5.88
N SER A 88 2.67 -5.02 5.27
CA SER A 88 3.39 -3.99 4.54
C SER A 88 2.82 -3.83 3.14
N PRO A 89 2.28 -2.65 2.78
CA PRO A 89 1.71 -2.44 1.48
C PRO A 89 2.79 -2.47 0.39
N LEU A 90 2.43 -3.03 -0.76
CA LEU A 90 3.25 -3.08 -1.96
C LEU A 90 2.50 -2.39 -3.10
N SER A 91 3.20 -1.55 -3.88
CA SER A 91 2.59 -0.89 -5.04
C SER A 91 2.05 -1.91 -6.05
N THR A 92 0.96 -1.57 -6.73
CA THR A 92 0.32 -2.47 -7.71
C THR A 92 1.27 -2.71 -8.88
N ASN A 93 1.45 -3.98 -9.27
CA ASN A 93 2.43 -4.43 -10.26
C ASN A 93 3.91 -4.25 -9.84
N SER A 94 4.15 -3.93 -8.57
CA SER A 94 5.49 -3.94 -7.99
C SER A 94 5.89 -5.34 -7.54
N ASN A 95 7.19 -5.56 -7.43
CA ASN A 95 7.78 -6.84 -7.08
C ASN A 95 8.46 -6.74 -5.73
N ASP A 96 8.26 -7.75 -4.91
CA ASP A 96 9.15 -8.00 -3.78
C ASP A 96 10.35 -8.82 -4.26
N PHE A 97 11.55 -8.26 -4.13
CA PHE A 97 12.81 -8.92 -4.48
C PHE A 97 13.32 -9.85 -3.36
N ALA A 98 12.82 -9.72 -2.13
CA ALA A 98 13.21 -10.55 -1.01
C ALA A 98 12.47 -11.91 -1.03
N ASN A 99 11.23 -11.95 -1.50
CA ASN A 99 10.44 -13.18 -1.61
C ASN A 99 10.03 -13.46 -3.06
N VAL A 100 10.63 -14.50 -3.66
CA VAL A 100 10.35 -14.91 -5.05
C VAL A 100 9.14 -15.84 -5.20
N LEU A 101 8.58 -16.34 -4.09
CA LEU A 101 7.56 -17.39 -4.12
C LEU A 101 6.16 -16.86 -3.86
N PHE A 102 6.00 -15.81 -3.06
CA PHE A 102 4.70 -15.31 -2.64
C PHE A 102 4.64 -13.79 -2.57
N PHE A 103 3.42 -13.27 -2.63
CA PHE A 103 3.05 -11.92 -2.22
C PHE A 103 1.65 -11.95 -1.58
N GLY A 104 1.27 -10.90 -0.87
CA GLY A 104 -0.07 -10.80 -0.29
C GLY A 104 -1.07 -10.07 -1.18
N ILE A 105 -2.33 -10.49 -1.15
CA ILE A 105 -3.46 -9.69 -1.66
C ILE A 105 -4.51 -9.60 -0.56
N GLY A 106 -5.04 -8.39 -0.34
CA GLY A 106 -6.24 -8.18 0.49
C GLY A 106 -7.38 -7.58 -0.31
N HIS A 107 -8.60 -8.02 0.01
CA HIS A 107 -9.82 -7.43 -0.52
C HIS A 107 -10.83 -7.14 0.59
N LEU A 108 -11.27 -5.88 0.71
CA LEU A 108 -12.34 -5.49 1.63
C LEU A 108 -13.68 -5.96 1.08
N THR A 109 -14.21 -7.01 1.70
CA THR A 109 -15.52 -7.56 1.37
C THR A 109 -16.61 -6.86 2.17
N ARG A 110 -17.67 -6.39 1.50
CA ARG A 110 -18.87 -5.81 2.13
C ARG A 110 -20.11 -6.11 1.29
N SER A 111 -21.16 -6.58 1.94
CA SER A 111 -22.49 -6.72 1.31
C SER A 111 -23.37 -5.53 1.68
N HIS A 112 -24.17 -5.09 0.70
CA HIS A 112 -25.03 -3.92 0.85
C HIS A 112 -26.41 -4.25 1.45
N ILE A 113 -26.76 -5.54 1.52
CA ILE A 113 -28.14 -5.95 1.76
C ILE A 113 -28.30 -7.08 2.79
N GLN A 114 -27.21 -7.66 3.33
CA GLN A 114 -27.25 -8.62 4.47
C GLN A 114 -25.85 -9.07 4.91
N ARG A 115 -25.77 -9.78 6.05
CA ARG A 115 -24.57 -10.58 6.40
C ARG A 115 -24.50 -11.77 5.45
N SER A 116 -23.54 -11.76 4.54
CA SER A 116 -23.21 -12.90 3.69
C SER A 116 -21.81 -13.41 4.04
N ARG A 117 -21.46 -14.56 3.45
CA ARG A 117 -20.11 -15.09 3.53
C ARG A 117 -19.40 -14.88 2.21
N ALA A 118 -18.14 -14.50 2.30
CA ALA A 118 -17.29 -14.21 1.16
C ALA A 118 -16.02 -15.04 1.22
N ARG A 119 -15.46 -15.33 0.05
CA ARG A 119 -14.07 -15.78 -0.08
C ARG A 119 -13.41 -15.08 -1.25
N LEU A 120 -12.10 -14.87 -1.12
CA LEU A 120 -11.28 -14.29 -2.17
C LEU A 120 -10.98 -15.35 -3.22
N ARG A 121 -11.20 -15.04 -4.50
CA ARG A 121 -10.69 -15.81 -5.64
C ARG A 121 -9.77 -14.93 -6.46
N TRP A 122 -8.65 -15.48 -6.90
CA TRP A 122 -7.64 -14.73 -7.63
C TRP A 122 -7.14 -15.48 -8.85
N GLU A 123 -6.64 -14.71 -9.81
CA GLU A 123 -5.80 -15.18 -10.89
C GLU A 123 -4.59 -14.24 -11.01
N VAL A 124 -3.41 -14.84 -11.09
CA VAL A 124 -2.15 -14.14 -11.33
C VAL A 124 -1.62 -14.55 -12.70
N VAL A 125 -1.24 -13.56 -13.49
CA VAL A 125 -0.53 -13.74 -14.74
C VAL A 125 0.69 -12.82 -14.79
N PHE A 126 1.70 -13.18 -15.55
CA PHE A 126 2.86 -12.32 -15.76
C PHE A 126 2.55 -11.20 -16.76
N GLU A 127 3.33 -10.11 -16.71
CA GLU A 127 3.20 -9.04 -17.71
C GLU A 127 3.36 -9.59 -19.13
N GLY A 128 2.52 -9.11 -20.05
CA GLY A 128 2.46 -9.60 -21.43
C GLY A 128 1.52 -10.78 -21.67
N GLN A 129 1.09 -11.52 -20.64
CA GLN A 129 0.04 -12.54 -20.80
C GLN A 129 -1.34 -11.94 -20.61
N PRO A 130 -2.33 -12.28 -21.44
CA PRO A 130 -3.72 -11.97 -21.14
C PRO A 130 -4.19 -12.81 -19.94
N PHE A 131 -5.17 -12.29 -19.21
CA PHE A 131 -5.92 -13.15 -18.29
C PHE A 131 -6.65 -14.21 -19.11
N SER A 132 -6.80 -15.41 -18.53
CA SER A 132 -7.40 -16.56 -19.21
C SER A 132 -8.83 -16.34 -19.69
N GLY A 133 -9.54 -15.34 -19.15
CA GLY A 133 -10.96 -15.10 -19.44
C GLY A 133 -11.91 -16.12 -18.81
N ALA A 134 -11.39 -17.25 -18.32
CA ALA A 134 -12.12 -18.26 -17.57
C ALA A 134 -12.49 -17.77 -16.16
N ASP A 135 -13.37 -18.51 -15.48
CA ASP A 135 -13.53 -18.31 -14.03
C ASP A 135 -12.23 -18.74 -13.31
N HIS A 136 -11.96 -18.13 -12.15
CA HIS A 136 -10.73 -18.15 -11.36
C HIS A 136 -10.44 -19.54 -10.71
N GLN A 137 -10.94 -20.63 -11.29
CA GLN A 137 -10.71 -22.03 -10.88
C GLN A 137 -9.89 -22.81 -11.92
N GLN A 138 -9.57 -22.21 -13.08
CA GLN A 138 -9.00 -22.91 -14.24
C GLN A 138 -7.77 -22.20 -14.86
N CYS A 139 -7.11 -21.31 -14.13
CA CYS A 139 -5.97 -20.52 -14.64
C CYS A 139 -4.63 -20.96 -14.03
N VAL A 140 -3.51 -20.67 -14.72
CA VAL A 140 -2.13 -21.15 -14.43
C VAL A 140 -1.70 -20.90 -12.97
N VAL A 141 -1.99 -19.72 -12.43
CA VAL A 141 -1.85 -19.44 -10.99
C VAL A 141 -3.15 -18.83 -10.51
N SER A 142 -4.14 -19.69 -10.31
CA SER A 142 -5.42 -19.32 -9.72
C SER A 142 -5.66 -20.08 -8.43
N GLY A 143 -6.44 -19.46 -7.57
CA GLY A 143 -6.75 -20.04 -6.28
C GLY A 143 -7.96 -19.36 -5.67
N HIS A 144 -8.39 -19.96 -4.56
CA HIS A 144 -9.41 -19.38 -3.73
C HIS A 144 -9.04 -19.64 -2.27
N ARG A 145 -9.47 -18.74 -1.38
CA ARG A 145 -9.38 -19.01 0.04
C ARG A 145 -10.23 -20.25 0.35
N PRO A 146 -9.70 -21.25 1.07
CA PRO A 146 -10.43 -22.48 1.32
C PRO A 146 -11.64 -22.25 2.24
N ALA A 147 -11.50 -21.36 3.23
CA ALA A 147 -12.56 -21.01 4.17
C ALA A 147 -13.42 -19.83 3.69
N TRP A 148 -14.71 -19.92 3.98
CA TRP A 148 -15.65 -18.80 3.88
C TRP A 148 -15.49 -17.88 5.09
N THR A 149 -15.49 -16.57 4.87
CA THR A 149 -15.39 -15.54 5.91
C THR A 149 -16.71 -14.76 5.98
N ASP A 150 -17.27 -14.59 7.17
CA ASP A 150 -18.42 -13.70 7.38
C ASP A 150 -17.92 -12.25 7.38
N HIS A 151 -18.48 -11.41 6.51
CA HIS A 151 -18.08 -10.00 6.40
C HIS A 151 -18.83 -9.08 7.38
N GLY A 152 -19.76 -9.60 8.17
CA GLY A 152 -20.47 -8.83 9.18
C GLY A 152 -21.19 -7.60 8.59
N VAL A 153 -21.29 -6.54 9.40
CA VAL A 153 -21.97 -5.29 9.01
C VAL A 153 -21.01 -4.17 8.60
N GLY A 154 -19.74 -4.24 9.03
CA GLY A 154 -18.70 -3.26 8.70
C GLY A 154 -17.87 -3.64 7.48
N GLY A 155 -18.03 -4.85 6.95
CA GLY A 155 -17.09 -5.44 6.02
C GLY A 155 -15.87 -6.02 6.73
N VAL A 156 -15.20 -6.96 6.07
CA VAL A 156 -13.96 -7.59 6.55
C VAL A 156 -12.99 -7.65 5.39
N GLU A 157 -11.73 -7.28 5.65
CA GLU A 157 -10.65 -7.51 4.72
C GLU A 157 -10.25 -8.98 4.76
N ILE A 158 -10.33 -9.63 3.61
CA ILE A 158 -9.85 -11.00 3.42
C ILE A 158 -8.48 -10.91 2.76
N GLU A 159 -7.45 -11.33 3.47
CA GLU A 159 -6.06 -11.36 3.02
C GLU A 159 -5.59 -12.77 2.74
N GLU A 160 -4.77 -12.96 1.71
CA GLU A 160 -4.23 -14.26 1.35
C GLU A 160 -2.83 -14.13 0.73
N LEU A 161 -1.98 -15.12 1.00
CA LEU A 161 -0.73 -15.29 0.27
C LEU A 161 -0.99 -15.96 -1.07
N VAL A 162 -0.47 -15.33 -2.11
CA VAL A 162 -0.63 -15.77 -3.49
C VAL A 162 0.72 -16.17 -4.05
N SER A 163 0.78 -17.36 -4.65
CA SER A 163 1.99 -17.88 -5.27
C SER A 163 2.39 -17.06 -6.50
N LYS A 164 3.70 -16.97 -6.69
CA LYS A 164 4.35 -16.36 -7.85
C LYS A 164 4.77 -17.44 -8.84
N VAL A 165 4.88 -17.07 -10.11
CA VAL A 165 5.58 -17.89 -11.11
C VAL A 165 7.07 -17.56 -11.00
N PRO A 166 7.95 -18.47 -10.54
CA PRO A 166 9.32 -18.11 -10.13
C PRO A 166 10.23 -17.51 -11.21
N SER A 167 9.89 -17.69 -12.50
CA SER A 167 10.69 -17.22 -13.64
C SER A 167 10.33 -15.81 -14.15
N HIS A 168 9.34 -15.15 -13.55
CA HIS A 168 8.88 -13.84 -14.00
C HIS A 168 9.12 -12.80 -12.92
N LEU A 169 9.48 -11.58 -13.31
CA LEU A 169 9.69 -10.52 -12.35
C LEU A 169 8.38 -9.81 -12.06
N ARG A 170 7.61 -9.40 -13.08
CA ARG A 170 6.37 -8.61 -12.92
C ARG A 170 5.11 -9.42 -13.14
N TYR A 171 4.09 -9.08 -12.36
CA TYR A 171 2.80 -9.74 -12.38
C TYR A 171 1.67 -8.73 -12.38
N LYS A 172 0.55 -9.16 -12.94
CA LYS A 172 -0.75 -8.53 -12.77
C LYS A 172 -1.73 -9.57 -12.25
N TRP A 173 -2.70 -9.12 -11.49
CA TRP A 173 -3.67 -9.98 -10.86
C TRP A 173 -5.07 -9.41 -10.96
N ARG A 174 -6.06 -10.28 -10.89
CA ARG A 174 -7.46 -9.91 -10.72
C ARG A 174 -8.04 -10.70 -9.57
N VAL A 175 -8.95 -10.06 -8.85
CA VAL A 175 -9.65 -10.65 -7.71
C VAL A 175 -11.15 -10.54 -7.92
N ARG A 176 -11.89 -11.52 -7.41
CA ARG A 176 -13.33 -11.39 -7.20
C ARG A 176 -13.74 -11.98 -5.86
N GLU A 177 -14.81 -11.42 -5.33
CA GLU A 177 -15.58 -12.04 -4.28
C GLU A 177 -16.40 -13.20 -4.86
N SER A 178 -16.44 -14.30 -4.12
CA SER A 178 -17.44 -15.34 -4.29
C SER A 178 -18.33 -15.31 -3.06
N THR A 179 -19.63 -15.39 -3.25
CA THR A 179 -20.62 -15.76 -2.24
C THR A 179 -21.00 -17.24 -2.43
N PRO A 180 -21.49 -17.92 -1.39
CA PRO A 180 -21.97 -19.30 -1.50
C PRO A 180 -23.22 -19.41 -2.37
#